data_AF-A0A0Q4QXD4-F1
#
_entry.id   AF-A0A0Q4QXD4-F1
#
_cell.length_a   1.000
_cell.length_b   1.000
_cell.length_c   1.000
_cell.angle_alpha   90.00
_cell.angle_beta   90.00
_cell.angle_gamma   90.00
#
_symmetry.space_group_name_H-M   'P 1'
#
loop_
_entity.id
_entity.type
_entity.pdbx_description
1 polymer ?
#
loop_
_entity_poly.entity_id
_entity_poly.type
_entity_poly.pdbx_seq_one_letter_code
_entity_poly.pdbx_strand_id
1 'polypeptide(L)'
;MQTRTLGRNGPVVSALGLGCMGMSAFYGGRGDDAAAIAVIHRALERGVTLLDTADMYGPHTNEVLVGRAIAGRRDQVFLATKFGIRLDPSDPQARGVDGRPEYVQAACEASLKRLGVDHIDLYYQHRVDPQVPIEETVGAMARLVEQGKVRYLGLSEAAPETIRRAHAVHPITALQTEYSLWSREPEENGVLATVRELGIGFVPYSPLGRGFLTGAIRTPEDFDADDYRRHSPRFQGDNFARNLALVEQVRAIAAAKGVSAGQLALAWVLARGEDLVPIPGTKRLAYLEENLGALDVALDAGDLARIDAVFPVAAAAGARYPAASIGSVHR
;
A
#
# COMPACT_ATOMS: atom_id res chain seq x y z
N MET A 1 10.13 -2.41 -18.26
CA MET A 1 9.72 -2.48 -16.85
C MET A 1 10.79 -3.22 -16.07
N GLN A 2 11.23 -2.69 -14.93
CA GLN A 2 12.10 -3.41 -13.99
C GLN A 2 11.25 -4.38 -13.15
N THR A 3 11.81 -5.52 -12.75
CA THR A 3 11.09 -6.54 -11.98
C THR A 3 11.79 -6.85 -10.67
N ARG A 4 11.03 -7.27 -9.66
CA ARG A 4 11.52 -7.69 -8.34
C ARG A 4 10.88 -9.01 -7.94
N THR A 5 11.61 -9.81 -7.15
CA THR A 5 11.08 -11.04 -6.55
C THR A 5 10.40 -10.66 -5.23
N LEU A 6 9.09 -10.87 -5.12
CA LEU A 6 8.29 -10.50 -3.95
C LEU A 6 8.50 -11.52 -2.82
N GLY A 7 9.56 -11.33 -2.03
CA GLY A 7 10.02 -12.31 -1.06
C GLY A 7 10.94 -13.37 -1.69
N ARG A 8 11.82 -13.97 -0.90
CA ARG A 8 12.95 -14.81 -1.36
C ARG A 8 12.51 -15.97 -2.27
N ASN A 9 11.37 -16.57 -1.98
CA ASN A 9 10.79 -17.71 -2.72
C ASN A 9 9.46 -17.33 -3.40
N GLY A 10 9.20 -16.03 -3.54
CA GLY A 10 7.95 -15.52 -4.05
C GLY A 10 7.94 -15.31 -5.57
N PRO A 11 6.83 -14.77 -6.07
CA PRO A 11 6.64 -14.49 -7.49
C PRO A 11 7.47 -13.28 -7.95
N VAL A 12 7.79 -13.23 -9.23
CA VAL A 12 8.38 -12.04 -9.86
C VAL A 12 7.25 -11.08 -10.26
N VAL A 13 7.37 -9.83 -9.82
CA VAL A 13 6.41 -8.75 -10.10
C VAL A 13 7.14 -7.51 -10.63
N SER A 14 6.39 -6.53 -11.15
CA SER A 14 6.95 -5.22 -11.48
C SER A 14 7.52 -4.52 -10.24
N ALA A 15 8.65 -3.83 -10.38
CA ALA A 15 9.34 -3.15 -9.27
C ALA A 15 8.47 -2.06 -8.61
N LEU A 16 7.52 -1.49 -9.36
CA LEU A 16 6.41 -0.69 -8.84
C LEU A 16 5.10 -1.42 -9.11
N GLY A 17 4.25 -1.55 -8.10
CA GLY A 17 2.85 -1.93 -8.27
C GLY A 17 1.93 -0.71 -8.35
N LEU A 18 0.64 -0.95 -8.57
CA LEU A 18 -0.38 0.09 -8.59
C LEU A 18 -1.36 -0.11 -7.42
N GLY A 19 -1.41 0.88 -6.52
CA GLY A 19 -2.43 0.91 -5.47
C GLY A 19 -3.75 1.47 -6.01
N CYS A 20 -4.81 0.65 -6.03
CA CYS A 20 -6.11 1.01 -6.62
C CYS A 20 -7.03 1.77 -5.65
N MET A 21 -6.66 1.91 -4.37
CA MET A 21 -7.48 2.51 -3.31
C MET A 21 -8.08 3.89 -3.70
N GLY A 22 -7.25 4.81 -4.18
CA GLY A 22 -7.67 6.18 -4.52
C GLY A 22 -8.61 6.28 -5.72
N MET A 23 -8.86 5.18 -6.45
CA MET A 23 -9.81 5.17 -7.58
C MET A 23 -11.27 5.17 -7.11
N SER A 24 -11.55 4.70 -5.89
CA SER A 24 -12.93 4.65 -5.37
C SER A 24 -13.05 4.90 -3.86
N ALA A 25 -11.97 5.23 -3.15
CA ALA A 25 -12.01 5.46 -1.71
C ALA A 25 -11.04 6.57 -1.23
N PHE A 26 -11.41 7.18 -0.11
CA PHE A 26 -10.61 8.02 0.80
C PHE A 26 -10.04 9.35 0.27
N TYR A 27 -9.76 9.53 -1.03
CA TYR A 27 -9.17 10.76 -1.58
C TYR A 27 -10.14 11.61 -2.42
N GLY A 28 -11.35 11.83 -1.89
CA GLY A 28 -12.38 12.69 -2.46
C GLY A 28 -13.06 12.12 -3.70
N GLY A 29 -14.40 12.07 -3.67
CA GLY A 29 -15.29 11.71 -4.78
C GLY A 29 -15.08 10.31 -5.38
N ARG A 30 -16.16 9.64 -5.82
CA ARG A 30 -15.98 8.50 -6.74
C ARG A 30 -15.50 9.07 -8.07
N GLY A 31 -14.30 8.70 -8.49
CA GLY A 31 -13.76 9.11 -9.78
C GLY A 31 -14.58 8.55 -10.95
N ASP A 32 -14.29 9.01 -12.15
CA ASP A 32 -14.77 8.39 -13.37
C ASP A 32 -14.19 6.97 -13.50
N ASP A 33 -15.04 5.94 -13.37
CA ASP A 33 -14.69 4.54 -13.52
C ASP A 33 -13.93 4.30 -14.86
N ALA A 34 -14.27 5.01 -15.93
CA ALA A 34 -13.60 4.86 -17.23
C ALA A 34 -12.17 5.38 -17.18
N ALA A 35 -11.93 6.53 -16.54
CA ALA A 35 -10.59 7.07 -16.35
C ALA A 35 -9.74 6.16 -15.45
N ALA A 36 -10.31 5.60 -14.39
CA ALA A 36 -9.61 4.66 -13.52
C ALA A 36 -9.25 3.36 -14.25
N ILE A 37 -10.16 2.81 -15.05
CA ILE A 37 -9.90 1.64 -15.90
C ILE A 37 -8.79 1.95 -16.91
N ALA A 38 -8.82 3.13 -17.54
CA ALA A 38 -7.78 3.55 -18.48
C ALA A 38 -6.39 3.62 -17.81
N VAL A 39 -6.32 4.06 -16.55
CA VAL A 39 -5.07 4.03 -15.76
C VAL A 39 -4.60 2.61 -15.52
N ILE A 40 -5.49 1.68 -15.14
CA ILE A 40 -5.12 0.27 -14.97
C ILE A 40 -4.61 -0.31 -16.29
N HIS A 41 -5.33 -0.12 -17.39
CA HIS A 41 -4.91 -0.59 -18.71
C HIS A 41 -3.55 -0.01 -19.10
N ARG A 42 -3.34 1.28 -18.87
CA ARG A 42 -2.05 1.91 -19.14
C ARG A 42 -0.94 1.33 -18.28
N ALA A 43 -1.20 1.04 -17.00
CA ALA A 43 -0.21 0.41 -16.13
C ALA A 43 0.22 -0.96 -16.68
N LEU A 44 -0.74 -1.79 -17.11
CA LEU A 44 -0.46 -3.09 -17.74
C LEU A 44 0.34 -2.93 -19.05
N GLU A 45 -0.02 -1.97 -19.91
CA GLU A 45 0.73 -1.66 -21.14
C GLU A 45 2.19 -1.26 -20.86
N ARG A 46 2.45 -0.58 -19.74
CA ARG A 46 3.80 -0.21 -19.30
C ARG A 46 4.53 -1.35 -18.58
N GLY A 47 3.88 -2.51 -18.43
CA GLY A 47 4.43 -3.72 -17.83
C GLY A 47 4.26 -3.82 -16.31
N VAL A 48 3.44 -2.97 -15.68
CA VAL A 48 3.09 -3.12 -14.27
C VAL A 48 2.26 -4.40 -14.13
N THR A 49 2.64 -5.29 -13.22
CA THR A 49 1.93 -6.55 -13.00
C THR A 49 1.22 -6.59 -11.65
N LEU A 50 1.79 -5.98 -10.60
CA LEU A 50 1.19 -5.97 -9.27
C LEU A 50 0.06 -4.92 -9.18
N LEU A 51 -1.19 -5.38 -9.05
CA LEU A 51 -2.34 -4.54 -8.74
C LEU A 51 -2.82 -4.82 -7.32
N ASP A 52 -2.92 -3.78 -6.50
CA ASP A 52 -3.31 -3.88 -5.09
C ASP A 52 -4.67 -3.20 -4.83
N THR A 53 -5.65 -3.98 -4.38
CA THR A 53 -6.99 -3.53 -3.98
C THR A 53 -7.35 -4.07 -2.59
N ALA A 54 -8.58 -3.86 -2.12
CA ALA A 54 -9.12 -4.42 -0.88
C ALA A 54 -10.65 -4.39 -0.89
N ASP A 55 -11.28 -5.33 -0.18
CA ASP A 55 -12.74 -5.42 -0.07
C ASP A 55 -13.37 -4.16 0.54
N MET A 56 -12.69 -3.47 1.44
CA MET A 56 -13.21 -2.29 2.14
C MET A 56 -13.17 -1.00 1.30
N TYR A 57 -12.50 -0.98 0.15
CA TYR A 57 -12.37 0.23 -0.67
C TYR A 57 -13.67 0.47 -1.45
N GLY A 58 -14.35 1.59 -1.19
CA GLY A 58 -15.62 1.92 -1.82
C GLY A 58 -16.78 2.11 -0.85
N PRO A 59 -17.14 1.13 -0.01
CA PRO A 59 -16.69 -0.27 0.09
C PRO A 59 -17.12 -1.18 -1.05
N HIS A 60 -16.40 -2.30 -1.24
CA HIS A 60 -16.65 -3.36 -2.23
C HIS A 60 -16.64 -2.94 -3.71
N THR A 61 -16.73 -1.65 -4.03
CA THR A 61 -16.77 -1.16 -5.41
C THR A 61 -15.40 -1.13 -6.08
N ASN A 62 -14.30 -1.03 -5.32
CA ASN A 62 -12.95 -1.05 -5.91
C ASN A 62 -12.63 -2.40 -6.55
N GLU A 63 -12.97 -3.50 -5.89
CA GLU A 63 -12.78 -4.84 -6.44
C GLU A 63 -13.62 -5.06 -7.71
N VAL A 64 -14.85 -4.55 -7.75
CA VAL A 64 -15.68 -4.59 -8.97
C VAL A 64 -15.05 -3.77 -10.10
N LEU A 65 -14.50 -2.59 -9.79
CA LEU A 65 -13.79 -1.76 -10.77
C LEU A 65 -12.54 -2.46 -11.31
N VAL A 66 -11.71 -3.00 -10.43
CA VAL A 66 -10.49 -3.73 -10.81
C VAL A 66 -10.83 -4.98 -11.60
N GLY A 67 -11.83 -5.75 -11.18
CA GLY A 67 -12.33 -6.93 -11.89
C GLY A 67 -12.75 -6.61 -13.32
N ARG A 68 -13.52 -5.54 -13.51
CA ARG A 68 -13.89 -5.03 -14.85
C ARG A 68 -12.66 -4.61 -15.66
N ALA A 69 -11.67 -3.98 -15.04
CA ALA A 69 -10.47 -3.51 -15.72
C ALA A 69 -9.61 -4.68 -16.25
N ILE A 70 -9.53 -5.78 -15.50
CA ILE A 70 -8.67 -6.93 -15.84
C ILE A 70 -9.38 -8.05 -16.60
N ALA A 71 -10.68 -7.90 -16.89
CA ALA A 71 -11.44 -8.86 -17.67
C ALA A 71 -10.77 -9.13 -19.03
N GLY A 72 -10.49 -10.40 -19.33
CA GLY A 72 -9.75 -10.81 -20.54
C GLY A 72 -8.24 -10.54 -20.51
N ARG A 73 -7.68 -10.09 -19.37
CA ARG A 73 -6.26 -9.75 -19.19
C ARG A 73 -5.65 -10.40 -17.94
N ARG A 74 -6.29 -11.43 -17.38
CA ARG A 74 -5.94 -12.04 -16.09
C ARG A 74 -4.48 -12.50 -16.00
N ASP A 75 -3.93 -13.03 -17.09
CA ASP A 75 -2.56 -13.54 -17.15
C ASP A 75 -1.48 -12.45 -17.12
N GLN A 76 -1.86 -11.18 -17.29
CA GLN A 76 -0.94 -10.03 -17.22
C GLN A 76 -0.82 -9.49 -15.79
N VAL A 77 -1.63 -9.99 -14.86
CA VAL A 77 -1.86 -9.37 -13.55
C VAL A 77 -1.42 -10.31 -12.44
N PHE A 78 -0.64 -9.77 -11.51
CA PHE A 78 -0.47 -10.31 -10.17
C PHE A 78 -1.43 -9.56 -9.24
N LEU A 79 -2.56 -10.18 -8.92
CA LEU A 79 -3.69 -9.54 -8.26
C LEU A 79 -3.62 -9.73 -6.73
N ALA A 80 -3.47 -8.61 -6.02
CA ALA A 80 -3.51 -8.55 -4.58
C ALA A 80 -4.83 -7.95 -4.06
N THR A 81 -5.48 -8.63 -3.11
CA THR A 81 -6.61 -8.07 -2.36
C THR A 81 -6.53 -8.42 -0.87
N LYS A 82 -7.42 -7.86 -0.06
CA LYS A 82 -7.38 -7.93 1.41
C LYS A 82 -8.76 -8.08 1.99
N PHE A 83 -8.79 -8.68 3.18
CA PHE A 83 -9.99 -8.80 4.01
C PHE A 83 -9.71 -8.40 5.47
N GLY A 84 -10.76 -8.41 6.28
CA GLY A 84 -10.64 -8.37 7.74
C GLY A 84 -11.13 -7.07 8.35
N ILE A 85 -11.26 -5.99 7.60
CA ILE A 85 -11.90 -4.77 8.11
C ILE A 85 -13.41 -4.88 7.89
N ARG A 86 -14.14 -4.96 8.99
CA ARG A 86 -15.60 -4.93 9.02
C ARG A 86 -16.07 -3.49 9.01
N LEU A 87 -16.96 -3.18 8.09
CA LEU A 87 -17.67 -1.91 8.06
C LEU A 87 -19.09 -2.15 8.56
N ASP A 88 -19.53 -1.31 9.49
CA ASP A 88 -20.92 -1.32 9.93
C ASP A 88 -21.77 -0.53 8.91
N PRO A 89 -22.78 -1.15 8.27
CA PRO A 89 -23.67 -0.44 7.35
C PRO A 89 -24.51 0.66 8.04
N SER A 90 -24.73 0.53 9.35
CA SER A 90 -25.49 1.48 10.18
C SER A 90 -24.63 2.59 10.77
N ASP A 91 -23.32 2.37 10.88
CA ASP A 91 -22.33 3.38 11.28
C ASP A 91 -21.05 3.27 10.45
N PRO A 92 -20.91 4.06 9.36
CA PRO A 92 -19.72 4.06 8.51
C PRO A 92 -18.40 4.38 9.25
N GLN A 93 -18.47 4.94 10.47
CA GLN A 93 -17.30 5.20 11.32
C GLN A 93 -16.93 4.01 12.21
N ALA A 94 -17.87 3.11 12.49
CA ALA A 94 -17.61 1.88 13.21
C ALA A 94 -16.82 0.92 12.33
N ARG A 95 -15.56 0.69 12.72
CA ARG A 95 -14.66 -0.26 12.06
C ARG A 95 -14.29 -1.35 13.05
N GLY A 96 -14.67 -2.58 12.69
CA GLY A 96 -14.21 -3.79 13.36
C GLY A 96 -13.05 -4.43 12.60
N VAL A 97 -12.31 -5.30 13.29
CA VAL A 97 -11.42 -6.26 12.64
C VAL A 97 -11.98 -7.65 12.91
N ASP A 98 -11.98 -8.52 11.90
CA ASP A 98 -12.49 -9.88 11.99
C ASP A 98 -11.49 -10.83 11.32
N GLY A 99 -10.75 -11.55 12.15
CA GLY A 99 -9.76 -12.56 11.77
C GLY A 99 -10.31 -13.99 11.90
N ARG A 100 -11.60 -14.17 12.21
CA ARG A 100 -12.15 -15.49 12.50
C ARG A 100 -12.12 -16.40 11.27
N PRO A 101 -11.80 -17.69 11.42
CA PRO A 101 -11.68 -18.62 10.29
C PRO A 101 -12.86 -18.63 9.32
N GLU A 102 -14.10 -18.56 9.84
CA GLU A 102 -15.32 -18.54 9.03
C GLU A 102 -15.44 -17.26 8.19
N TYR A 103 -14.99 -16.12 8.71
CA TYR A 103 -15.02 -14.85 7.98
C TYR A 103 -13.93 -14.77 6.92
N VAL A 104 -12.73 -15.32 7.19
CA VAL A 104 -11.65 -15.44 6.19
C VAL A 104 -12.17 -16.10 4.91
N GLN A 105 -12.89 -17.22 5.05
CA GLN A 105 -13.46 -17.95 3.93
C GLN A 105 -14.57 -17.14 3.24
N ALA A 106 -15.54 -16.62 4.00
CA ALA A 106 -16.65 -15.85 3.43
C ALA A 106 -16.17 -14.59 2.68
N ALA A 107 -15.17 -13.88 3.21
CA ALA A 107 -14.59 -12.70 2.58
C ALA A 107 -13.83 -13.04 1.28
N CYS A 108 -13.14 -14.18 1.24
CA CYS A 108 -12.44 -14.63 0.04
C CYS A 108 -13.41 -14.92 -1.10
N GLU A 109 -14.47 -15.70 -0.82
CA GLU A 109 -15.53 -16.01 -1.80
C GLU A 109 -16.19 -14.73 -2.34
N ALA A 110 -16.47 -13.78 -1.46
CA ALA A 110 -17.07 -12.52 -1.85
C ALA A 110 -16.13 -11.68 -2.72
N SER A 111 -14.83 -11.70 -2.43
CA SER A 111 -13.80 -11.00 -3.21
C SER A 111 -13.64 -11.61 -4.61
N LEU A 112 -13.53 -12.94 -4.71
CA LEU A 112 -13.49 -13.67 -5.98
C LEU A 112 -14.70 -13.31 -6.87
N LYS A 113 -15.90 -13.31 -6.28
CA LYS A 113 -17.13 -12.92 -6.99
C LYS A 113 -17.10 -11.48 -7.48
N ARG A 114 -16.67 -10.53 -6.66
CA ARG A 114 -16.61 -9.10 -7.04
C ARG A 114 -15.57 -8.82 -8.10
N LEU A 115 -14.40 -9.46 -7.98
CA LEU A 115 -13.31 -9.38 -8.96
C LEU A 115 -13.65 -10.12 -10.26
N GLY A 116 -14.59 -11.08 -10.23
CA GLY A 116 -14.93 -11.89 -11.39
C GLY A 116 -13.79 -12.83 -11.80
N VAL A 117 -13.04 -13.35 -10.83
CA VAL A 117 -11.89 -14.25 -11.02
C VAL A 117 -12.09 -15.54 -10.24
N ASP A 118 -11.41 -16.61 -10.67
CA ASP A 118 -11.39 -17.91 -10.00
C ASP A 118 -10.29 -18.03 -8.93
N HIS A 119 -9.25 -17.21 -9.00
CA HIS A 119 -8.17 -17.17 -8.03
C HIS A 119 -7.61 -15.75 -7.80
N ILE A 120 -7.17 -15.52 -6.56
CA ILE A 120 -6.40 -14.34 -6.12
C ILE A 120 -4.91 -14.73 -6.05
N ASP A 121 -4.01 -13.89 -6.57
CA ASP A 121 -2.58 -14.21 -6.48
C ASP A 121 -2.05 -14.00 -5.06
N LEU A 122 -2.39 -12.87 -4.43
CA LEU A 122 -1.93 -12.55 -3.08
C LEU A 122 -3.08 -12.05 -2.20
N TYR A 123 -3.35 -12.76 -1.11
CA TYR A 123 -4.44 -12.43 -0.20
C TYR A 123 -3.91 -11.99 1.17
N TYR A 124 -4.26 -10.78 1.56
CA TYR A 124 -3.82 -10.18 2.82
C TYR A 124 -4.88 -10.23 3.90
N GLN A 125 -4.48 -10.50 5.15
CA GLN A 125 -5.20 -9.94 6.29
C GLN A 125 -4.87 -8.45 6.37
N HIS A 126 -5.89 -7.59 6.25
CA HIS A 126 -5.71 -6.14 6.14
C HIS A 126 -5.30 -5.50 7.48
N ARG A 127 -5.78 -6.04 8.60
CA ARG A 127 -5.36 -5.67 9.97
C ARG A 127 -5.41 -6.92 10.84
N VAL A 128 -4.44 -7.05 11.74
CA VAL A 128 -4.41 -8.15 12.71
C VAL A 128 -5.58 -7.99 13.67
N ASP A 129 -6.39 -9.02 13.79
CA ASP A 129 -7.47 -9.10 14.76
C ASP A 129 -6.89 -9.41 16.15
N PRO A 130 -7.01 -8.50 17.14
CA PRO A 130 -6.50 -8.75 18.48
C PRO A 130 -7.30 -9.79 19.28
N GLN A 131 -8.50 -10.14 18.83
CA GLN A 131 -9.39 -11.09 19.51
C GLN A 131 -9.23 -12.52 19.01
N VAL A 132 -8.49 -12.72 17.90
CA VAL A 132 -8.28 -14.03 17.28
C VAL A 132 -6.78 -14.32 17.22
N PRO A 133 -6.30 -15.46 17.73
CA PRO A 133 -4.90 -15.86 17.56
C PRO A 133 -4.53 -15.87 16.07
N ILE A 134 -3.38 -15.28 15.73
CA ILE A 134 -2.94 -15.15 14.33
C ILE A 134 -2.84 -16.51 13.63
N GLU A 135 -2.54 -17.57 14.38
CA GLU A 135 -2.46 -18.94 13.87
C GLU A 135 -3.80 -19.46 13.36
N GLU A 136 -4.91 -19.07 13.99
CA GLU A 136 -6.25 -19.45 13.54
C GLU A 136 -6.61 -18.74 12.23
N THR A 137 -6.33 -17.44 12.14
CA THR A 137 -6.54 -16.66 10.91
C THR A 137 -5.69 -17.19 9.77
N VAL A 138 -4.38 -17.34 9.97
CA VAL A 138 -3.44 -17.79 8.94
C VAL A 138 -3.70 -19.25 8.58
N GLY A 139 -4.07 -20.09 9.54
CA GLY A 139 -4.51 -21.46 9.26
C GLY A 139 -5.74 -21.52 8.36
N ALA A 140 -6.69 -20.58 8.52
CA ALA A 140 -7.82 -20.45 7.61
C ALA A 140 -7.42 -19.94 6.22
N MET A 141 -6.48 -18.99 6.15
CA MET A 141 -5.91 -18.51 4.90
C MET A 141 -5.15 -19.63 4.15
N ALA A 142 -4.41 -20.47 4.86
CA ALA A 142 -3.70 -21.63 4.29
C ALA A 142 -4.66 -22.62 3.63
N ARG A 143 -5.83 -22.87 4.23
CA ARG A 143 -6.88 -23.70 3.60
C ARG A 143 -7.39 -23.12 2.28
N LEU A 144 -7.38 -21.79 2.10
CA LEU A 144 -7.73 -21.17 0.82
C LEU A 144 -6.66 -21.43 -0.25
N VAL A 145 -5.40 -21.55 0.16
CA VAL A 145 -4.29 -21.96 -0.72
C VAL A 145 -4.44 -23.41 -1.14
N GLU A 146 -4.73 -24.31 -0.20
CA GLU A 146 -5.01 -25.72 -0.49
C GLU A 146 -6.19 -25.90 -1.46
N GLN A 147 -7.21 -25.03 -1.35
CA GLN A 147 -8.37 -25.01 -2.26
C GLN A 147 -8.07 -24.38 -3.63
N GLY A 148 -6.87 -23.85 -3.87
CA GLY A 148 -6.49 -23.19 -5.11
C GLY A 148 -7.12 -21.80 -5.33
N LYS A 149 -7.80 -21.25 -4.33
CA LYS A 149 -8.47 -19.93 -4.40
C LYS A 149 -7.49 -18.77 -4.24
N VAL A 150 -6.39 -19.01 -3.54
CA VAL A 150 -5.33 -18.06 -3.27
C VAL A 150 -3.99 -18.71 -3.58
N ARG A 151 -3.03 -17.98 -4.16
CA ARG A 151 -1.68 -18.52 -4.41
C ARG A 151 -0.68 -18.20 -3.31
N TYR A 152 -0.71 -16.97 -2.81
CA TYR A 152 0.23 -16.45 -1.82
C TYR A 152 -0.51 -15.72 -0.69
N LEU A 153 0.08 -15.77 0.50
CA LEU A 153 -0.48 -15.10 1.69
C LEU A 153 0.34 -13.87 2.06
N GLY A 154 -0.36 -12.83 2.51
CA GLY A 154 0.26 -11.63 3.04
C GLY A 154 -0.37 -11.16 4.35
N LEU A 155 0.32 -10.30 5.06
CA LEU A 155 -0.22 -9.56 6.21
C LEU A 155 -0.04 -8.06 5.99
N SER A 156 -0.84 -7.26 6.70
CA SER A 156 -0.67 -5.80 6.69
C SER A 156 -0.65 -5.23 8.10
N GLU A 157 0.28 -4.31 8.35
CA GLU A 157 0.46 -3.63 9.64
C GLU A 157 0.63 -4.59 10.84
N ALA A 158 1.24 -5.77 10.61
CA ALA A 158 1.53 -6.74 11.67
C ALA A 158 2.84 -6.40 12.41
N ALA A 159 2.90 -6.71 13.70
CA ALA A 159 4.09 -6.60 14.54
C ALA A 159 5.11 -7.72 14.26
N PRO A 160 6.40 -7.52 14.58
CA PRO A 160 7.46 -8.53 14.40
C PRO A 160 7.09 -9.93 14.91
N GLU A 161 6.59 -10.03 16.14
CA GLU A 161 6.26 -11.31 16.77
C GLU A 161 5.08 -11.99 16.07
N THR A 162 4.05 -11.21 15.73
CA THR A 162 2.88 -11.69 14.99
C THR A 162 3.27 -12.19 13.60
N ILE A 163 4.21 -11.52 12.92
CA ILE A 163 4.76 -11.97 11.63
C ILE A 163 5.45 -13.33 11.77
N ARG A 164 6.29 -13.53 12.80
CA ARG A 164 6.98 -14.81 13.03
C ARG A 164 6.00 -15.95 13.27
N ARG A 165 5.03 -15.72 14.15
CA ARG A 165 3.98 -16.69 14.47
C ARG A 165 3.13 -17.07 13.26
N ALA A 166 2.72 -16.07 12.48
CA ALA A 166 2.01 -16.30 11.22
C ALA A 166 2.84 -17.13 10.22
N HIS A 167 4.10 -16.74 10.01
CA HIS A 167 4.98 -17.40 9.05
C HIS A 167 5.30 -18.85 9.45
N ALA A 168 5.29 -19.18 10.74
CA ALA A 168 5.43 -20.54 11.23
C ALA A 168 4.23 -21.44 10.91
N VAL A 169 3.03 -20.88 10.74
CA VAL A 169 1.82 -21.63 10.35
C VAL A 169 1.77 -21.86 8.84
N HIS A 170 2.03 -20.82 8.06
CA HIS A 170 2.14 -20.89 6.61
C HIS A 170 3.06 -19.79 6.09
N PRO A 171 3.92 -20.04 5.08
CA PRO A 171 4.82 -19.03 4.54
C PRO A 171 4.10 -17.75 4.12
N ILE A 172 4.34 -16.67 4.85
CA ILE A 172 3.91 -15.32 4.46
C ILE A 172 4.85 -14.81 3.37
N THR A 173 4.28 -14.42 2.22
CA THR A 173 5.04 -13.97 1.04
C THR A 173 5.35 -12.48 1.10
N ALA A 174 4.41 -11.67 1.61
CA ALA A 174 4.56 -10.22 1.67
C ALA A 174 3.98 -9.62 2.95
N LEU A 175 4.64 -8.58 3.46
CA LEU A 175 4.10 -7.69 4.49
C LEU A 175 3.86 -6.31 3.87
N GLN A 176 2.63 -5.81 3.98
CA GLN A 176 2.26 -4.48 3.54
C GLN A 176 2.16 -3.50 4.72
N THR A 177 3.09 -2.55 4.79
CA THR A 177 3.16 -1.53 5.86
C THR A 177 3.47 -0.18 5.22
N GLU A 178 2.98 0.92 5.80
CA GLU A 178 3.33 2.24 5.26
C GLU A 178 4.80 2.54 5.44
N TYR A 179 5.43 2.97 4.34
CA TYR A 179 6.84 3.30 4.34
C TYR A 179 7.13 4.34 3.26
N SER A 180 7.79 5.42 3.64
CA SER A 180 8.17 6.54 2.78
C SER A 180 9.23 7.39 3.49
N LEU A 181 9.70 8.47 2.85
CA LEU A 181 10.46 9.51 3.56
C LEU A 181 9.75 10.00 4.84
N TRP A 182 8.42 9.98 4.83
CA TRP A 182 7.59 10.54 5.88
C TRP A 182 7.18 9.54 6.97
N SER A 183 7.34 8.24 6.72
CA SER A 183 6.98 7.16 7.63
C SER A 183 8.08 6.11 7.58
N ARG A 184 8.99 6.15 8.56
CA ARG A 184 10.22 5.34 8.62
C ARG A 184 10.27 4.41 9.82
N GLU A 185 9.20 4.36 10.60
CA GLU A 185 9.07 3.52 11.80
C GLU A 185 9.43 2.03 11.55
N PRO A 186 9.14 1.41 10.37
CA PRO A 186 9.56 0.05 10.08
C PRO A 186 11.08 -0.20 10.15
N GLU A 187 11.91 0.84 9.99
CA GLU A 187 13.38 0.74 10.09
C GLU A 187 13.85 0.50 11.53
N GLU A 188 13.10 0.98 12.52
CA GLU A 188 13.51 0.98 13.94
C GLU A 188 12.71 0.01 14.81
N ASN A 189 11.44 -0.23 14.46
CA ASN A 189 10.54 -1.07 15.28
C ASN A 189 10.71 -2.58 15.05
N GLY A 190 11.74 -3.00 14.32
CA GLY A 190 12.06 -4.41 14.04
C GLY A 190 11.24 -5.06 12.92
N VAL A 191 10.26 -4.37 12.33
CA VAL A 191 9.45 -4.92 11.22
C VAL A 191 10.31 -5.22 10.00
N LEU A 192 11.10 -4.25 9.52
CA LEU A 192 11.92 -4.42 8.32
C LEU A 192 13.01 -5.50 8.54
N ALA A 193 13.58 -5.56 9.74
CA ALA A 193 14.54 -6.59 10.11
C ALA A 193 13.90 -7.99 10.07
N THR A 194 12.69 -8.13 10.64
CA THR A 194 11.98 -9.41 10.72
C THR A 194 11.58 -9.95 9.35
N VAL A 195 11.05 -9.11 8.45
CA VAL A 195 10.69 -9.57 7.10
C VAL A 195 11.92 -10.01 6.31
N ARG A 196 13.05 -9.32 6.46
CA ARG A 196 14.31 -9.68 5.78
C ARG A 196 14.89 -10.98 6.28
N GLU A 197 14.88 -11.18 7.60
CA GLU A 197 15.30 -12.42 8.24
C GLU A 197 14.49 -13.62 7.69
N LEU A 198 13.16 -13.48 7.65
CA LEU A 198 12.24 -14.52 7.18
C LEU A 198 12.16 -14.62 5.64
N GLY A 199 12.81 -13.72 4.90
CA GLY A 199 12.75 -13.69 3.43
C GLY A 199 11.39 -13.28 2.87
N ILE A 200 10.61 -12.50 3.62
CA ILE A 200 9.30 -11.96 3.25
C ILE A 200 9.50 -10.65 2.45
N GLY A 201 8.77 -10.47 1.37
CA GLY A 201 8.77 -9.22 0.61
C GLY A 201 8.11 -8.07 1.38
N PHE A 202 8.60 -6.85 1.22
CA PHE A 202 8.03 -5.68 1.88
C PHE A 202 7.29 -4.80 0.85
N VAL A 203 6.03 -4.46 1.13
CA VAL A 203 5.18 -3.70 0.21
C VAL A 203 4.84 -2.33 0.84
N PRO A 204 5.62 -1.27 0.52
CA PRO A 204 5.31 0.08 0.96
C PRO A 204 3.99 0.59 0.37
N TYR A 205 3.01 0.85 1.23
CA TYR A 205 1.86 1.67 0.83
C TYR A 205 2.03 3.13 1.27
N SER A 206 1.31 4.02 0.59
CA SER A 206 1.50 5.48 0.68
C SER A 206 2.97 5.93 0.51
N PRO A 207 3.76 5.38 -0.44
CA PRO A 207 5.18 5.71 -0.57
C PRO A 207 5.44 7.18 -0.91
N LEU A 208 4.43 7.88 -1.42
CA LEU A 208 4.42 9.31 -1.71
C LEU A 208 3.86 10.17 -0.56
N GLY A 209 3.79 9.63 0.65
CA GLY A 209 3.27 10.37 1.79
C GLY A 209 1.82 10.81 1.57
N ARG A 210 0.99 9.92 1.03
CA ARG A 210 -0.43 10.21 0.74
C ARG A 210 -0.62 11.42 -0.19
N GLY A 211 0.32 11.60 -1.12
CA GLY A 211 0.36 12.68 -2.12
C GLY A 211 1.19 13.89 -1.70
N PHE A 212 1.57 14.03 -0.43
CA PHE A 212 2.24 15.23 0.07
C PHE A 212 3.68 15.35 -0.45
N LEU A 213 4.39 14.23 -0.59
CA LEU A 213 5.77 14.21 -1.12
C LEU A 213 5.85 14.53 -2.62
N THR A 214 4.71 14.63 -3.32
CA THR A 214 4.69 15.10 -4.72
C THR A 214 4.93 16.60 -4.82
N GLY A 215 4.73 17.33 -3.71
CA GLY A 215 4.77 18.79 -3.68
C GLY A 215 3.56 19.48 -4.31
N ALA A 216 2.57 18.73 -4.81
CA ALA A 216 1.34 19.29 -5.39
C ALA A 216 0.39 19.89 -4.36
N ILE A 217 0.45 19.41 -3.10
CA ILE A 217 -0.35 19.93 -2.00
C ILE A 217 0.40 21.11 -1.38
N ARG A 218 -0.21 22.29 -1.42
CA ARG A 218 0.33 23.57 -0.95
C ARG A 218 -0.46 24.12 0.23
N THR A 219 -1.76 23.88 0.27
CA THR A 219 -2.62 24.33 1.36
C THR A 219 -3.67 23.26 1.72
N PRO A 220 -4.27 23.32 2.92
CA PRO A 220 -5.38 22.43 3.29
C PRO A 220 -6.60 22.53 2.36
N GLU A 221 -6.75 23.64 1.62
CA GLU A 221 -7.83 23.87 0.65
C GLU A 221 -7.66 23.05 -0.63
N ASP A 222 -6.46 22.50 -0.91
CA ASP A 222 -6.21 21.63 -2.07
C ASP A 222 -6.89 20.25 -1.95
N PHE A 223 -7.45 19.92 -0.78
CA PHE A 223 -8.20 18.69 -0.57
C PHE A 223 -9.68 18.88 -0.90
N ASP A 224 -10.34 17.86 -1.43
CA ASP A 224 -11.80 17.86 -1.54
C ASP A 224 -12.44 17.88 -0.14
N ALA A 225 -13.68 18.36 -0.02
CA ALA A 225 -14.36 18.51 1.27
C ALA A 225 -14.54 17.19 2.02
N ASP A 226 -14.67 16.07 1.30
CA ASP A 226 -14.84 14.71 1.81
C ASP A 226 -13.51 13.92 1.91
N ASP A 227 -12.36 14.55 1.66
CA ASP A 227 -11.06 13.91 1.73
C ASP A 227 -10.64 13.66 3.19
N TYR A 228 -10.34 12.40 3.54
CA TYR A 228 -10.01 12.05 4.91
C TYR A 228 -8.73 12.75 5.42
N ARG A 229 -7.82 13.18 4.53
CA ARG A 229 -6.59 13.88 4.91
C ARG A 229 -6.90 15.19 5.64
N ARG A 230 -8.07 15.79 5.43
CA ARG A 230 -8.57 16.94 6.21
C ARG A 230 -8.73 16.66 7.70
N HIS A 231 -8.68 15.39 8.12
CA HIS A 231 -8.76 14.98 9.52
C HIS A 231 -7.51 14.23 10.01
N SER A 232 -6.50 14.07 9.15
CA SER A 232 -5.26 13.39 9.50
C SER A 232 -4.29 14.34 10.21
N PRO A 233 -3.75 14.01 11.40
CA PRO A 233 -2.96 14.95 12.20
C PRO A 233 -1.75 15.57 11.47
N ARG A 234 -1.15 14.85 10.52
CA ARG A 234 -0.02 15.35 9.69
C ARG A 234 -0.39 16.51 8.76
N PHE A 235 -1.67 16.66 8.45
CA PHE A 235 -2.21 17.63 7.49
C PHE A 235 -2.99 18.75 8.18
N GLN A 236 -2.77 18.98 9.48
CA GLN A 236 -3.53 19.96 10.27
C GLN A 236 -2.62 21.05 10.85
N GLY A 237 -3.09 22.30 10.81
CA GLY A 237 -2.46 23.44 11.48
C GLY A 237 -0.94 23.50 11.33
N ASP A 238 -0.24 23.68 12.44
CA ASP A 238 1.23 23.76 12.47
C ASP A 238 1.95 22.52 11.94
N ASN A 239 1.33 21.33 12.05
CA ASN A 239 1.92 20.11 11.49
C ASN A 239 2.00 20.22 9.96
N PHE A 240 0.94 20.73 9.31
CA PHE A 240 0.93 20.93 7.87
C PHE A 240 2.07 21.86 7.43
N ALA A 241 2.22 23.02 8.09
CA ALA A 241 3.25 23.99 7.75
C ALA A 241 4.68 23.43 7.94
N ARG A 242 4.93 22.72 9.06
CA ARG A 242 6.23 22.07 9.32
C ARG A 242 6.54 21.00 8.28
N ASN A 243 5.58 20.15 7.98
CA ASN A 243 5.76 19.09 7.00
C ASN A 243 5.99 19.68 5.59
N LEU A 244 5.28 20.76 5.22
CA LEU A 244 5.45 21.42 3.93
C LEU A 244 6.88 21.95 3.76
N ALA A 245 7.48 22.52 4.82
CA ALA A 245 8.88 22.97 4.80
C ALA A 245 9.88 21.84 4.53
N LEU A 246 9.59 20.61 4.96
CA LEU A 246 10.40 19.44 4.63
C LEU A 246 10.23 19.05 3.15
N VAL A 247 9.00 19.10 2.64
CA VAL A 247 8.72 18.83 1.21
C VAL A 247 9.42 19.83 0.30
N GLU A 248 9.48 21.11 0.66
CA GLU A 248 10.21 22.11 -0.14
C GLU A 248 11.69 21.78 -0.29
N GLN A 249 12.31 21.23 0.75
CA GLN A 249 13.71 20.81 0.69
C GLN A 249 13.90 19.58 -0.22
N VAL A 250 12.97 18.62 -0.18
CA VAL A 250 12.97 17.47 -1.12
C VAL A 250 12.75 17.94 -2.55
N ARG A 251 11.87 18.92 -2.78
CA ARG A 251 11.68 19.53 -4.11
C ARG A 251 12.96 20.18 -4.62
N ALA A 252 13.72 20.86 -3.76
CA ALA A 252 14.99 21.46 -4.15
C ALA A 252 16.03 20.40 -4.57
N ILE A 253 16.10 19.27 -3.85
CA ILE A 253 16.97 18.13 -4.22
C ILE A 253 16.52 17.54 -5.56
N ALA A 254 15.21 17.34 -5.74
CA ALA A 254 14.64 16.77 -6.97
C ALA A 254 14.91 17.68 -8.18
N ALA A 255 14.71 18.99 -8.02
CA ALA A 255 14.98 19.99 -9.06
C ALA A 255 16.45 20.00 -9.48
N ALA A 256 17.39 19.87 -8.54
CA ALA A 256 18.82 19.79 -8.85
C ALA A 256 19.18 18.55 -9.69
N LYS A 257 18.36 17.50 -9.65
CA LYS A 257 18.50 16.29 -10.46
C LYS A 257 17.62 16.27 -11.72
N GLY A 258 16.80 17.31 -11.94
CA GLY A 258 15.87 17.37 -13.07
C GLY A 258 14.71 16.37 -13.02
N VAL A 259 14.32 15.91 -11.83
CA VAL A 259 13.23 14.95 -11.62
C VAL A 259 12.12 15.56 -10.77
N SER A 260 10.91 14.96 -10.76
CA SER A 260 9.85 15.39 -9.86
C SER A 260 10.15 14.98 -8.41
N ALA A 261 9.56 15.68 -7.44
CA ALA A 261 9.68 15.29 -6.03
C ALA A 261 9.06 13.90 -5.75
N GLY A 262 7.97 13.55 -6.45
CA GLY A 262 7.38 12.23 -6.39
C GLY A 262 8.31 11.13 -6.91
N GLN A 263 8.98 11.38 -8.03
CA GLN A 263 9.99 10.47 -8.58
C GLN A 263 11.16 10.29 -7.61
N LEU A 264 11.68 11.38 -7.04
CA LEU A 264 12.76 11.31 -6.04
C LEU A 264 12.35 10.48 -4.82
N ALA A 265 11.15 10.72 -4.29
CA ALA A 265 10.64 9.99 -3.13
C ALA A 265 10.46 8.48 -3.42
N LEU A 266 9.92 8.11 -4.59
CA LEU A 266 9.79 6.71 -4.98
C LEU A 266 11.14 6.04 -5.23
N ALA A 267 12.05 6.72 -5.91
CA ALA A 267 13.41 6.24 -6.13
C ALA A 267 14.14 5.98 -4.82
N TRP A 268 13.95 6.87 -3.82
CA TRP A 268 14.50 6.66 -2.49
C TRP A 268 13.93 5.38 -1.85
N VAL A 269 12.61 5.15 -1.91
CA VAL A 269 12.01 3.91 -1.36
C VAL A 269 12.57 2.68 -2.06
N LEU A 270 12.68 2.70 -3.39
CA LEU A 270 13.24 1.61 -4.18
C LEU A 270 14.71 1.32 -3.81
N ALA A 271 15.49 2.35 -3.49
CA ALA A 271 16.89 2.25 -3.09
C ALA A 271 17.10 1.64 -1.69
N ARG A 272 16.06 1.50 -0.86
CA ARG A 272 16.17 0.91 0.49
C ARG A 272 16.35 -0.61 0.48
N GLY A 273 16.09 -1.26 -0.66
CA GLY A 273 16.34 -2.68 -0.85
C GLY A 273 15.56 -3.27 -2.03
N GLU A 274 16.11 -4.33 -2.62
CA GLU A 274 15.46 -5.11 -3.68
C GLU A 274 14.27 -5.93 -3.19
N ASP A 275 14.13 -6.08 -1.87
CA ASP A 275 13.02 -6.73 -1.18
C ASP A 275 11.75 -5.86 -1.10
N LEU A 276 11.81 -4.60 -1.55
CA LEU A 276 10.69 -3.65 -1.50
C LEU A 276 9.94 -3.59 -2.84
N VAL A 277 8.61 -3.59 -2.81
CA VAL A 277 7.76 -3.34 -3.99
C VAL A 277 6.71 -2.28 -3.64
N PRO A 278 7.01 -0.97 -3.81
CA PRO A 278 6.06 0.09 -3.49
C PRO A 278 4.83 0.07 -4.40
N ILE A 279 3.68 0.44 -3.85
CA ILE A 279 2.39 0.51 -4.56
C ILE A 279 1.84 1.95 -4.56
N PRO A 280 2.48 2.92 -5.26
CA PRO A 280 1.91 4.25 -5.39
C PRO A 280 0.52 4.17 -6.05
N GLY A 281 -0.44 4.90 -5.48
CA GLY A 281 -1.79 4.99 -6.03
C GLY A 281 -1.98 6.23 -6.90
N THR A 282 -2.77 6.11 -7.96
CA THR A 282 -3.20 7.24 -8.78
C THR A 282 -4.48 6.91 -9.54
N LYS A 283 -5.29 7.94 -9.82
CA LYS A 283 -6.44 7.90 -10.74
C LYS A 283 -6.21 8.71 -12.01
N ARG A 284 -4.96 9.15 -12.27
CA ARG A 284 -4.58 10.03 -13.39
C ARG A 284 -3.41 9.43 -14.18
N LEU A 285 -3.53 9.40 -15.51
CA LEU A 285 -2.50 8.87 -16.42
C LEU A 285 -1.17 9.62 -16.30
N ALA A 286 -1.20 10.95 -16.22
CA ALA A 286 0.01 11.76 -16.07
C ALA A 286 0.83 11.36 -14.84
N TYR A 287 0.16 11.06 -13.72
CA TYR A 287 0.83 10.66 -12.49
C TYR A 287 1.28 9.21 -12.51
N LEU A 288 0.60 8.35 -13.26
CA LEU A 288 1.09 6.99 -13.51
C LEU A 288 2.45 7.06 -14.24
N GLU A 289 2.53 7.82 -15.34
CA GLU A 289 3.78 7.98 -16.10
C GLU A 289 4.87 8.65 -15.26
N GLU A 290 4.53 9.69 -14.48
CA GLU A 290 5.47 10.32 -13.55
C GLU A 290 6.02 9.30 -12.54
N ASN A 291 5.15 8.54 -11.87
CA ASN A 291 5.54 7.53 -10.90
C ASN A 291 6.44 6.45 -11.53
N LEU A 292 6.13 6.01 -12.74
CA LEU A 292 6.93 5.01 -13.45
C LEU A 292 8.32 5.53 -13.82
N GLY A 293 8.46 6.82 -14.11
CA GLY A 293 9.76 7.46 -14.34
C GLY A 293 10.69 7.42 -13.13
N ALA A 294 10.19 7.12 -11.92
CA ALA A 294 11.03 6.91 -10.75
C ALA A 294 12.01 5.73 -10.91
N LEU A 295 11.68 4.76 -11.76
CA LEU A 295 12.54 3.60 -12.05
C LEU A 295 13.85 3.99 -12.75
N ASP A 296 13.85 5.14 -13.45
CA ASP A 296 15.01 5.64 -14.19
C ASP A 296 15.86 6.62 -13.36
N VAL A 297 15.49 6.89 -12.12
CA VAL A 297 16.20 7.83 -11.24
C VAL A 297 17.29 7.11 -10.46
N ALA A 298 18.54 7.41 -10.80
CA ALA A 298 19.70 6.96 -10.04
C ALA A 298 19.98 7.87 -8.84
N LEU A 299 20.07 7.28 -7.65
CA LEU A 299 20.49 7.93 -6.41
C LEU A 299 21.84 7.37 -5.98
N ASP A 300 22.83 8.25 -5.87
CA ASP A 300 24.12 7.88 -5.29
C ASP A 300 24.11 8.01 -3.76
N ALA A 301 25.22 7.64 -3.11
CA ALA A 301 25.34 7.73 -1.66
C ALA A 301 25.21 9.17 -1.12
N GLY A 302 25.63 10.17 -1.91
CA GLY A 302 25.51 11.58 -1.55
C GLY A 302 24.06 12.07 -1.62
N ASP A 303 23.31 11.66 -2.64
CA ASP A 303 21.87 11.92 -2.75
C ASP A 303 21.12 11.33 -1.56
N LEU A 304 21.37 10.05 -1.26
CA LEU A 304 20.72 9.36 -0.13
C LEU A 304 21.03 10.06 1.19
N ALA A 305 22.29 10.43 1.44
CA ALA A 305 22.67 11.17 2.64
C ALA A 305 22.00 12.55 2.75
N ARG A 306 21.86 13.28 1.63
CA ARG A 306 21.16 14.57 1.60
C ARG A 306 19.68 14.42 1.88
N ILE A 307 19.04 13.40 1.30
CA ILE A 307 17.62 13.12 1.53
C ILE A 307 17.40 12.71 2.99
N ASP A 308 18.24 11.83 3.54
CA ASP A 308 18.17 11.38 4.93
C ASP A 308 18.39 12.53 5.93
N ALA A 309 19.23 13.51 5.60
CA ALA A 309 19.41 14.71 6.42
C ALA A 309 18.17 15.62 6.46
N VAL A 310 17.38 15.65 5.38
CA VAL A 310 16.13 16.43 5.31
C VAL A 310 14.97 15.68 5.96
N PHE A 311 14.90 14.36 5.76
CA PHE A 311 13.86 13.48 6.31
C PHE A 311 14.48 12.39 7.21
N PRO A 312 15.05 12.76 8.37
CA PRO A 312 15.45 11.78 9.37
C PRO A 312 14.23 11.04 9.91
N VAL A 313 14.46 9.93 10.61
CA VAL A 313 13.38 9.22 11.31
C VAL A 313 12.67 10.19 12.27
N ALA A 314 11.34 10.11 12.31
CA ALA A 314 10.47 11.01 13.06
C ALA A 314 10.52 12.50 12.67
N ALA A 315 11.02 12.86 11.48
CA ALA A 315 10.95 14.24 10.96
C ALA A 315 9.50 14.75 10.78
N ALA A 316 8.57 13.84 10.52
CA ALA A 316 7.16 14.11 10.35
C ALA A 316 6.52 14.75 11.59
N ALA A 317 5.90 15.91 11.44
CA ALA A 317 5.05 16.47 12.48
C ALA A 317 3.65 15.84 12.46
N GLY A 318 3.18 15.35 13.61
CA GLY A 318 1.85 14.77 13.78
C GLY A 318 1.78 13.26 13.53
N ALA A 319 0.85 12.61 14.23
CA ALA A 319 0.63 11.17 14.11
C ALA A 319 0.08 10.78 12.73
N ARG A 320 0.45 9.59 12.27
CA ARG A 320 0.03 9.01 10.99
C ARG A 320 -1.50 8.84 10.87
N TYR A 321 -2.14 8.48 11.99
CA TYR A 321 -3.57 8.30 12.11
C TYR A 321 -4.13 9.10 13.29
N PRO A 322 -5.43 9.46 13.26
CA PRO A 322 -6.12 9.95 14.45
C PRO A 322 -6.05 8.93 15.60
N ALA A 323 -6.08 9.38 16.85
CA ALA A 323 -5.88 8.53 18.02
C ALA A 323 -6.80 7.28 18.05
N ALA A 324 -8.06 7.44 17.64
CA ALA A 324 -9.04 6.34 17.56
C ALA A 324 -8.64 5.23 16.57
N SER A 325 -7.76 5.48 15.61
CA SER A 325 -7.33 4.51 14.58
C SER A 325 -5.92 3.97 14.80
N ILE A 326 -5.10 4.59 15.66
CA ILE A 326 -3.72 4.17 15.96
C ILE A 326 -3.69 2.76 16.55
N GLY A 327 -4.70 2.39 17.35
CA GLY A 327 -4.76 1.09 17.98
C GLY A 327 -4.75 -0.08 16.97
N SER A 328 -5.10 0.11 15.71
CA SER A 328 -5.22 -0.98 14.73
C SER A 328 -3.92 -1.40 14.04
N VAL A 329 -2.81 -0.68 14.24
CA VAL A 329 -1.54 -0.93 13.54
C VAL A 329 -0.47 -1.52 14.46
N HIS A 330 0.47 -2.27 13.88
CA HIS A 330 1.59 -2.92 14.57
C HIS A 330 1.13 -3.85 15.71
N ARG A 331 0.15 -4.71 15.43
CA ARG A 331 -0.30 -5.76 16.33
C ARG A 331 0.19 -7.14 15.91
#